data_AF-A0A7J4VBA4-F1
#
_entry.id   AF-A0A7J4VBA4-F1
#
_cell.length_a   1.000
_cell.length_b   1.000
_cell.length_c   1.000
_cell.angle_alpha   90.00
_cell.angle_beta   90.00
_cell.angle_gamma   90.00
#
_symmetry.space_group_name_H-M   'P 1'
#
loop_
_entity.id
_entity.type
_entity.pdbx_description
1 polymer ?
#
loop_
_entity_poly.entity_id
_entity_poly.type
_entity_poly.pdbx_seq_one_letter_code
_entity_poly.pdbx_strand_id
1 'polypeptide(L)' 'MTTTDQLGFMFGTSPTPVCVAIHQKYIYANKSFLDLTGYELAELTGQPITLVTTGDNADI' A
#
# COMPACT_ATOMS: atom_id res chain seq x y z
N MET A 1 11.54 -8.64 20.03
CA MET A 1 10.95 -7.97 18.85
C MET A 1 11.41 -8.76 17.64
N THR A 2 10.49 -9.39 16.92
CA THR A 2 10.84 -10.22 15.76
C THR A 2 11.20 -9.32 14.57
N THR A 3 11.93 -9.85 13.58
CA THR A 3 12.29 -9.11 12.37
C THR A 3 11.04 -8.59 11.62
N THR A 4 9.92 -9.32 11.70
CA THR A 4 8.62 -8.92 11.14
C THR A 4 8.05 -7.67 11.82
N ASP A 5 8.19 -7.56 13.14
CA ASP A 5 7.71 -6.40 13.91
C ASP A 5 8.52 -5.13 13.57
N GLN A 6 9.83 -5.28 13.35
CA GLN A 6 10.70 -4.19 12.96
C GLN A 6 10.34 -3.64 11.57
N LEU A 7 10.10 -4.50 10.60
CA LEU A 7 9.68 -4.09 9.26
C LEU A 7 8.31 -3.41 9.28
N GLY A 8 7.35 -3.95 10.04
CA GLY A 8 6.03 -3.32 10.22
C GLY A 8 6.13 -1.90 10.78
N PHE A 9 6.97 -1.69 11.79
CA PHE A 9 7.21 -0.37 12.37
C PHE A 9 7.88 0.60 11.38
N MET A 10 8.89 0.14 10.64
CA MET A 10 9.62 0.96 9.68
C MET A 10 8.72 1.48 8.56
N PHE A 11 7.88 0.63 7.96
CA PHE A 11 7.00 1.07 6.88
C PHE A 11 5.84 1.93 7.38
N GLY A 12 5.30 1.61 8.56
CA GLY A 12 4.18 2.35 9.15
C GLY A 12 4.51 3.81 9.51
N THR A 13 5.77 4.11 9.85
CA THR A 13 6.22 5.45 10.28
C THR A 13 6.87 6.27 9.17
N SER A 14 7.09 5.67 7.99
CA SER A 14 7.72 6.35 6.87
C SER A 14 6.84 7.50 6.33
N PRO A 15 7.40 8.71 6.11
CA PRO A 15 6.67 9.81 5.49
C PRO A 15 6.40 9.59 3.99
N THR A 16 7.07 8.60 3.38
CA THR A 16 6.86 8.23 1.99
C THR A 16 5.68 7.27 1.88
N PRO A 17 4.75 7.47 0.93
CA PRO A 17 3.70 6.50 0.60
C PRO A 17 4.30 5.15 0.21
N VAL A 18 3.88 4.08 0.88
CA VAL A 18 4.30 2.71 0.60
C VAL A 18 3.07 1.81 0.55
N CYS A 19 2.97 1.00 -0.50
CA CYS A 19 2.01 -0.09 -0.60
C CYS A 19 2.70 -1.39 -1.04
N VAL A 20 2.10 -2.52 -0.68
CA VAL A 20 2.51 -3.84 -1.15
C VAL A 20 1.33 -4.49 -1.85
N ALA A 21 1.60 -5.05 -3.02
CA ALA A 21 0.62 -5.79 -3.81
C ALA A 21 1.16 -7.17 -4.20
N ILE A 22 0.26 -8.15 -4.23
CA ILE A 22 0.51 -9.51 -4.73
C ILE A 22 -0.56 -9.82 -5.76
N HIS A 23 -0.19 -10.38 -6.91
CA HIS A 23 -1.12 -10.64 -8.03
C HIS A 23 -1.96 -9.39 -8.40
N GLN A 24 -1.31 -8.23 -8.46
CA GLN A 24 -1.94 -6.93 -8.75
C GLN A 24 -3.03 -6.51 -7.75
N LYS A 25 -3.08 -7.12 -6.56
CA LYS A 25 -4.03 -6.75 -5.50
C LYS A 25 -3.31 -6.23 -4.28
N TYR A 26 -3.82 -5.15 -3.70
CA TYR A 26 -3.25 -4.61 -2.46
C TYR A 26 -3.36 -5.64 -1.32
N ILE A 27 -2.27 -5.79 -0.56
CA ILE A 27 -2.24 -6.56 0.69
C ILE A 27 -1.85 -5.71 1.89
N TYR A 28 -1.24 -4.54 1.65
CA TYR A 28 -0.82 -3.61 2.67
C TYR A 28 -0.62 -2.20 2.08
N ALA A 29 -0.90 -1.17 2.86
CA ALA A 29 -0.52 0.20 2.60
C ALA A 29 -0.21 0.89 3.93
N ASN A 30 0.82 1.74 3.96
CA ASN A 30 1.14 2.52 5.15
C ASN A 30 0.24 3.75 5.28
N LYS A 31 0.28 4.40 6.44
CA LYS A 31 -0.54 5.58 6.72
C LYS A 31 -0.35 6.69 5.69
N SER A 32 0.90 6.98 5.28
CA SER A 32 1.19 8.01 4.29
C SER A 32 0.54 7.75 2.93
N PHE A 33 0.42 6.48 2.52
CA PHE A 33 -0.30 6.09 1.30
C PHE A 33 -1.82 6.24 1.45
N LEU A 34 -2.38 5.80 2.58
CA LEU A 34 -3.80 5.94 2.88
C LEU A 34 -4.22 7.41 2.93
N ASP A 35 -3.44 8.25 3.62
CA ASP A 35 -3.67 9.69 3.73
C ASP A 35 -3.57 10.39 2.36
N LEU A 36 -2.63 9.97 1.49
CA LEU A 36 -2.49 10.54 0.15
C LEU A 36 -3.68 10.21 -0.76
N THR A 37 -4.18 8.97 -0.68
CA THR A 37 -5.19 8.45 -1.60
C THR A 37 -6.61 8.65 -1.09
N GLY A 38 -6.77 8.87 0.22
CA GLY A 38 -8.06 9.01 0.90
C GLY A 38 -8.77 7.70 1.19
N TYR A 39 -8.13 6.56 0.95
CA TYR A 39 -8.71 5.24 1.24
C TYR A 39 -8.31 4.73 2.61
N GLU A 40 -9.17 3.90 3.18
CA GLU A 40 -8.83 3.03 4.31
C GLU A 40 -8.23 1.71 3.83
N LEU A 41 -7.37 1.08 4.65
CA LEU A 41 -6.72 -0.19 4.28
C LEU A 41 -7.75 -1.30 3.98
N ALA A 42 -8.87 -1.31 4.70
CA ALA A 42 -9.95 -2.27 4.50
C ALA A 42 -10.64 -2.12 3.13
N GLU A 43 -10.65 -0.90 2.57
CA GLU A 43 -11.22 -0.62 1.26
C GLU A 43 -10.25 -1.03 0.14
N LEU A 44 -8.93 -0.91 0.37
CA LEU A 44 -7.91 -1.28 -0.61
C LEU A 44 -7.63 -2.78 -0.63
N THR A 45 -7.64 -3.46 0.52
CA THR A 45 -7.19 -4.86 0.62
C THR A 45 -7.98 -5.77 -0.31
N GLY A 46 -7.28 -6.46 -1.22
CA GLY A 46 -7.89 -7.33 -2.23
C GLY A 46 -8.39 -6.63 -3.49
N GLN A 47 -8.42 -5.29 -3.52
CA GLN A 47 -8.72 -4.50 -4.72
C GLN A 47 -7.53 -4.46 -5.68
N PRO A 48 -7.78 -4.33 -6.99
CA PRO A 48 -6.71 -4.18 -7.97
C PRO A 48 -5.94 -2.86 -7.77
N ILE A 49 -4.64 -2.87 -8.06
CA ILE A 49 -3.80 -1.66 -7.97
C ILE A 49 -4.29 -0.50 -8.86
N THR A 50 -4.99 -0.84 -9.95
CA THR A 50 -5.59 0.12 -10.88
C THR A 50 -6.71 0.96 -10.25
N LEU A 51 -7.23 0.59 -9.08
CA LEU A 51 -8.22 1.39 -8.34
C LEU A 51 -7.67 2.77 -7.99
N VAL A 52 -6.40 2.84 -7.59
CA VAL A 52 -5.73 4.09 -7.20
C VAL A 52 -4.86 4.63 -8.34
N THR A 53 -4.18 3.75 -9.09
CA THR A 53 -3.32 4.15 -10.19
C THR A 53 -4.12 4.15 -11.50
N THR A 54 -4.88 5.21 -11.76
CA THR A 54 -5.49 5.41 -13.08
C THR A 54 -4.50 6.19 -13.96
N GLY A 55 -3.75 5.49 -14.80
CA GLY A 55 -2.87 6.14 -15.77
C GLY A 55 -2.01 5.18 -16.56
N ASP A 56 -2.47 4.80 -17.75
CA ASP A 56 -1.75 4.44 -19.00
C ASP A 56 -0.43 3.65 -18.97
N ASN A 57 0.01 3.10 -17.84
CA ASN A 57 1.26 2.36 -17.71
C ASN A 57 0.97 0.91 -17.30
N ALA A 58 0.12 0.22 -18.07
CA ALA A 58 -0.11 -1.21 -17.95
C ALA A 58 1.07 -2.08 -18.47
N ASP A 59 2.25 -1.47 -18.65
CA ASP A 59 3.46 -2.09 -19.23
C ASP A 59 4.67 -1.98 -18.27
N ILE A 60 4.53 -2.47 -17.03
CA ILE A 60 5.68 -2.76 -16.16
C ILE A 60 5.59 -4.19 -15.64
#